data_AF-A0A7L1JRQ6-F1
#
_entry.id   AF-A0A7L1JRQ6-F1
#
_cell.length_a   1.000
_cell.length_b   1.000
_cell.length_c   1.000
_cell.angle_alpha   90.00
_cell.angle_beta   90.00
_cell.angle_gamma   90.00
#
_symmetry.space_group_name_H-M   'P 1'
#
loop_
_entity.id
_entity.type
_entity.pdbx_description
1 polymer ?
#
loop_
_entity_poly.entity_id
_entity_poly.type
_entity_poly.pdbx_seq_one_letter_code
_entity_poly.pdbx_strand_id
1 'polypeptide(L)'
;EPKTKAAFGSVGRRIPYRILHVINQDGESLGNMHRAEALKLMDQHDLKLVLLRENAEPPVYRLMTGQQIHEEQLRRAEKKKASRKPGMVQKELSFSSAIAKNDLETKTKQIAQWIEKKYHVKVTIRQAK
;
A
#
# COMPACT_ATOMS: atom_id res chain seq x y z
N GLU A 1 1.07 12.74 -15.93
CA GLU A 1 0.11 11.78 -15.33
C GLU A 1 0.81 10.99 -14.23
N PRO A 2 0.22 10.81 -13.03
CA PRO A 2 0.83 9.96 -12.02
C PRO A 2 0.65 8.50 -12.46
N LYS A 3 1.75 7.85 -12.87
CA LYS A 3 1.77 6.41 -13.19
C LYS A 3 1.17 5.63 -12.02
N THR A 4 0.02 5.00 -12.22
CA THR A 4 -0.58 4.10 -11.23
C THR A 4 0.44 3.05 -10.88
N LYS A 5 0.93 3.05 -9.62
CA LYS A 5 1.92 2.06 -9.16
C LYS A 5 1.35 0.67 -9.41
N ALA A 6 1.97 -0.09 -10.32
CA ALA A 6 1.57 -1.45 -10.62
C ALA A 6 1.58 -2.28 -9.31
N ALA A 7 0.52 -3.07 -9.10
CA ALA A 7 0.47 -4.00 -7.99
C ALA A 7 1.62 -5.01 -8.10
N PHE A 8 2.17 -5.43 -6.97
CA PHE A 8 3.26 -6.42 -6.93
C PHE A 8 2.79 -7.75 -7.53
N GLY A 9 3.42 -8.19 -8.61
CA GLY A 9 3.07 -9.42 -9.34
C GLY A 9 3.93 -9.65 -10.58
N SER A 10 3.63 -10.71 -11.31
CA SER A 10 4.31 -11.03 -12.57
C SER A 10 4.02 -9.97 -13.63
N VAL A 11 5.06 -9.45 -14.29
CA VAL A 11 4.92 -8.46 -15.38
C VAL A 11 4.63 -9.09 -16.74
N GLY A 12 4.69 -10.43 -16.82
CA GLY A 12 4.56 -11.15 -18.08
C GLY A 12 5.75 -10.89 -19.02
N ARG A 13 5.49 -10.92 -20.33
CA ARG A 13 6.53 -10.80 -21.37
C ARG A 13 6.72 -9.38 -21.94
N ARG A 14 5.80 -8.46 -21.67
CA ARG A 14 5.86 -7.08 -22.20
C ARG A 14 6.65 -6.19 -21.24
N ILE A 15 7.96 -6.09 -21.48
CA ILE A 15 8.88 -5.30 -20.65
C ILE A 15 9.27 -4.01 -21.41
N PRO A 16 8.94 -2.82 -20.88
CA PRO A 16 9.20 -1.56 -21.57
C PRO A 16 10.68 -1.15 -21.57
N TYR A 17 11.47 -1.67 -20.63
CA TYR A 17 12.89 -1.32 -20.47
C TYR A 17 13.80 -2.29 -21.22
N ARG A 18 14.89 -1.77 -21.78
CA ARG A 18 15.88 -2.55 -22.53
C ARG A 18 16.89 -3.27 -21.62
N ILE A 19 17.36 -2.58 -20.59
CA ILE A 19 18.33 -3.08 -19.62
C ILE A 19 17.65 -3.19 -18.25
N LEU A 20 17.85 -4.33 -17.60
CA LEU A 20 17.24 -4.69 -16.33
C LEU A 20 18.33 -5.10 -15.35
N HIS A 21 18.19 -4.74 -14.07
CA HIS A 21 18.93 -5.40 -13.01
C HIS A 21 18.11 -6.62 -12.56
N VAL A 22 18.66 -7.83 -12.72
CA VAL A 22 17.92 -9.06 -12.44
C VAL A 22 18.47 -9.77 -11.21
N ILE A 23 17.56 -10.20 -10.34
CA ILE A 23 17.83 -11.02 -9.16
C ILE A 23 17.22 -12.41 -9.41
N ASN A 24 17.94 -13.47 -9.05
CA ASN A 24 17.45 -14.84 -9.18
C ASN A 24 16.41 -15.19 -8.10
N GLN A 25 15.89 -16.43 -8.14
CA GLN A 25 14.93 -16.93 -7.15
C GLN A 25 15.53 -17.02 -5.75
N ASP A 26 16.82 -17.35 -5.65
CA ASP A 26 17.56 -17.52 -4.40
C ASP A 26 17.90 -16.17 -3.72
N GLY A 27 17.77 -15.07 -4.45
CA GLY A 27 18.02 -13.71 -3.96
C GLY A 27 19.39 -13.14 -4.32
N GLU A 28 20.17 -13.86 -5.12
CA GLU A 28 21.45 -13.41 -5.66
C GLU A 28 21.25 -12.48 -6.86
N SER A 29 22.09 -11.46 -6.96
CA SER A 29 22.08 -10.55 -8.10
C SER A 29 22.78 -11.18 -9.29
N LEU A 30 22.09 -11.29 -10.42
CA LEU A 30 22.65 -11.67 -11.72
C LEU A 30 23.21 -10.46 -12.48
N GLY A 31 23.14 -9.27 -11.89
CA GLY A 31 23.62 -8.03 -12.48
C GLY A 31 22.67 -7.45 -13.53
N ASN A 32 23.25 -6.59 -14.37
CA ASN A 32 22.52 -5.86 -15.40
C ASN A 32 22.56 -6.66 -16.71
N MET A 33 21.39 -6.95 -17.27
CA MET A 33 21.26 -7.72 -18.51
C MET A 33 20.19 -7.14 -19.43
N HIS A 34 20.23 -7.56 -20.70
CA HIS A 34 19.21 -7.18 -21.67
C HIS A 34 17.88 -7.89 -21.38
N ARG A 35 16.75 -7.24 -21.66
CA ARG A 35 15.41 -7.84 -21.44
C ARG A 35 15.23 -9.21 -22.11
N ALA A 36 15.89 -9.43 -23.25
CA ALA A 36 15.82 -10.70 -23.97
C ALA A 36 16.47 -11.86 -23.19
N GLU A 37 17.55 -11.58 -22.47
CA GLU A 37 18.24 -12.57 -21.63
C GLU A 37 17.40 -12.90 -20.40
N ALA A 38 16.78 -11.89 -19.78
CA ALA A 38 15.83 -12.09 -18.69
C ALA A 38 14.64 -12.98 -19.13
N LEU A 39 14.09 -12.76 -20.33
CA LEU A 39 13.03 -13.61 -20.90
C LEU A 39 13.51 -15.05 -21.15
N LYS A 40 14.75 -15.23 -21.61
CA LYS A 40 15.35 -16.56 -21.78
C LYS A 40 15.47 -17.30 -20.45
N LEU A 41 15.90 -16.61 -19.39
CA LEU A 41 15.98 -17.18 -18.04
C LEU A 41 14.60 -17.55 -17.48
N MET A 42 13.57 -16.75 -17.78
CA MET A 42 12.18 -17.12 -17.45
C MET A 42 11.79 -18.44 -18.10
N ASP A 43 12.07 -18.60 -19.40
CA ASP A 43 11.69 -19.78 -20.17
C ASP A 43 12.51 -21.02 -19.76
N GLN A 44 13.80 -20.85 -19.46
CA GLN A 44 14.71 -21.93 -19.08
C GLN A 44 14.38 -22.54 -17.71
N HIS A 45 13.92 -21.72 -16.78
CA HIS A 45 13.68 -22.13 -15.40
C HIS A 45 12.18 -22.17 -15.04
N ASP A 46 11.28 -21.94 -16.01
CA ASP A 46 9.83 -21.78 -15.81
C ASP A 46 9.48 -20.78 -14.70
N LEU A 47 10.21 -19.66 -14.67
CA LEU A 47 10.07 -18.62 -13.65
C LEU A 47 9.30 -17.41 -14.17
N LYS A 48 8.75 -16.65 -13.24
CA LYS A 48 8.04 -15.40 -13.52
C LYS A 48 8.92 -14.21 -13.16
N LEU A 49 8.94 -13.21 -14.03
CA LEU A 49 9.63 -11.95 -13.77
C LEU A 49 8.70 -10.99 -13.01
N VAL A 50 9.20 -10.45 -11.91
CA VAL A 50 8.45 -9.58 -11.00
C VAL A 50 9.20 -8.27 -10.85
N LEU A 51 8.52 -7.15 -11.05
CA LEU A 51 9.09 -5.82 -10.86
C LEU A 51 9.18 -5.51 -9.36
N LEU A 52 10.41 -5.30 -8.85
CA LEU A 52 10.64 -4.91 -7.46
C LEU A 52 10.73 -3.39 -7.32
N ARG A 53 11.55 -2.75 -8.16
CA ARG A 53 11.78 -1.30 -8.11
C ARG A 53 11.87 -0.72 -9.51
N GLU A 54 10.84 0.02 -9.90
CA GLU A 54 10.81 0.75 -11.18
C GLU A 54 11.72 1.98 -11.17
N ASN A 55 11.83 2.66 -10.02
CA ASN A 55 12.55 3.94 -9.88
C ASN A 55 14.08 3.80 -9.80
N ALA A 56 14.62 2.61 -10.02
CA ALA A 56 16.06 2.38 -10.06
C ALA A 56 16.59 2.50 -11.48
N GLU A 57 17.85 2.90 -11.64
CA GLU A 57 18.54 2.96 -12.93
C GLU A 57 19.70 1.96 -12.94
N PRO A 58 19.56 0.77 -13.58
CA PRO A 58 18.38 0.24 -14.28
C PRO A 58 17.28 -0.33 -13.35
N PRO A 59 16.03 -0.47 -13.83
CA PRO A 59 14.94 -1.01 -13.02
C PRO A 59 15.23 -2.43 -12.52
N VAL A 60 14.84 -2.70 -11.27
CA VAL A 60 15.14 -3.97 -10.59
C VAL A 60 13.99 -4.95 -10.71
N TYR A 61 14.29 -6.09 -11.30
CA TYR A 61 13.40 -7.23 -11.45
C TYR A 61 13.93 -8.45 -10.68
N ARG A 62 13.03 -9.34 -10.27
CA ARG A 62 13.36 -10.62 -9.65
C ARG A 62 12.65 -11.76 -10.36
N LEU A 63 13.36 -12.85 -10.58
CA LEU A 63 12.79 -14.12 -11.01
C LEU A 63 12.22 -14.85 -9.79
N MET A 64 10.96 -15.25 -9.84
CA MET A 64 10.26 -15.90 -8.75
C MET A 64 9.32 -16.99 -9.26
N THR A 65 9.10 -18.02 -8.45
CA THR A 65 8.05 -19.01 -8.72
C THR A 65 6.66 -18.45 -8.41
N GLY A 66 5.60 -19.09 -8.91
CA GLY A 66 4.23 -18.70 -8.60
C GLY A 66 3.92 -18.70 -7.09
N GLN A 67 4.46 -19.68 -6.36
CA GLN A 67 4.30 -19.81 -4.91
C GLN A 67 5.00 -18.66 -4.17
N GLN A 68 6.25 -18.36 -4.52
CA GLN A 68 7.00 -17.25 -3.91
C GLN A 68 6.31 -15.90 -4.11
N ILE A 69 5.70 -15.69 -5.29
CA ILE A 69 4.92 -14.47 -5.57
C ILE A 69 3.72 -14.39 -4.62
N HIS A 70 2.99 -15.50 -4.45
CA HIS A 70 1.82 -15.54 -3.58
C HIS A 70 2.17 -15.27 -2.11
N GLU A 71 3.22 -15.93 -1.61
CA GLU A 71 3.72 -15.75 -0.23
C GLU A 71 4.15 -14.30 0.02
N GLU A 72 4.88 -13.69 -0.92
CA GLU A 72 5.30 -12.29 -0.79
C GLU A 72 4.11 -11.33 -0.93
N GLN A 73 3.09 -11.64 -1.73
CA GLN A 73 1.84 -10.88 -1.79
C GLN A 73 1.10 -10.92 -0.44
N LEU A 74 0.97 -12.10 0.17
CA LEU A 74 0.37 -12.26 1.50
C LEU A 74 1.14 -11.47 2.55
N ARG A 75 2.46 -11.65 2.62
CA ARG A 75 3.33 -10.92 3.55
C ARG A 75 3.21 -9.41 3.39
N ARG A 76 3.14 -8.91 2.15
CA ARG A 76 2.94 -7.48 1.86
C ARG A 76 1.54 -7.01 2.27
N ALA A 77 0.52 -7.83 2.07
CA ALA A 77 -0.84 -7.52 2.49
C ALA A 77 -0.96 -7.44 4.02
N GLU A 78 -0.35 -8.36 4.74
CA GLU A 78 -0.28 -8.34 6.22
C GLU A 78 0.49 -7.12 6.74
N LYS A 79 1.67 -6.84 6.18
CA LYS A 79 2.42 -5.61 6.50
C LYS A 79 1.60 -4.36 6.22
N LYS A 80 0.84 -4.32 5.11
CA LYS A 80 -0.06 -3.20 4.80
C LYS A 80 -1.19 -3.11 5.80
N LYS A 81 -1.75 -4.22 6.29
CA LYS A 81 -2.77 -4.22 7.35
C LYS A 81 -2.20 -3.71 8.69
N ALA A 82 -1.01 -4.16 9.07
CA ALA A 82 -0.33 -3.73 10.30
C ALA A 82 0.13 -2.26 10.25
N SER A 83 0.58 -1.79 9.08
CA SER A 83 1.04 -0.41 8.86
C SER A 83 -0.06 0.57 8.45
N ARG A 84 -1.29 0.09 8.21
CA ARG A 84 -2.46 0.96 8.21
C ARG A 84 -2.53 1.55 9.62
N LYS A 85 -1.97 2.75 9.78
CA LYS A 85 -2.44 3.68 10.81
C LYS A 85 -3.95 3.60 10.72
N PRO A 86 -4.69 3.21 11.78
CA PRO A 86 -6.14 3.21 11.74
C PRO A 86 -6.49 4.57 11.16
N GLY A 87 -7.11 4.54 9.97
CA GLY A 87 -7.35 5.75 9.20
C GLY A 87 -7.89 6.75 10.20
N MET A 88 -7.25 7.90 10.31
CA MET A 88 -7.57 8.90 11.31
C MET A 88 -8.92 9.48 10.89
N VAL A 89 -9.98 8.71 11.10
CA VAL A 89 -11.32 9.01 10.63
C VAL A 89 -11.75 10.17 11.49
N GLN A 90 -11.81 11.34 10.86
CA GLN A 90 -12.29 12.55 11.49
C GLN A 90 -13.80 12.43 11.63
N LYS A 91 -14.30 12.50 12.86
CA LYS A 91 -15.71 12.62 13.19
C LYS A 91 -16.00 14.09 13.46
N GLU A 92 -17.02 14.61 12.81
CA GLU A 92 -17.43 16.00 12.97
C GLU A 92 -18.69 16.07 13.82
N LEU A 93 -18.69 16.99 14.79
CA LEU A 93 -19.82 17.20 15.68
C LEU A 93 -20.07 18.70 15.83
N SER A 94 -21.34 19.10 15.73
CA SER A 94 -21.75 20.48 15.89
C SER A 94 -22.59 20.69 17.15
N PHE A 95 -22.32 21.76 17.87
CA PHE A 95 -23.06 22.24 19.03
C PHE A 95 -23.82 23.52 18.68
N SER A 96 -24.94 23.75 19.35
CA SER A 96 -25.66 25.03 19.32
C SER A 96 -25.26 25.85 20.56
N SER A 97 -25.20 27.18 20.45
CA SER A 97 -24.93 28.04 21.60
C SER A 97 -26.02 27.99 22.68
N ALA A 98 -27.24 27.62 22.32
CA ALA A 98 -28.37 27.44 23.24
C ALA A 98 -28.57 25.97 23.68
N ILE A 99 -27.51 25.15 23.69
CA ILE A 99 -27.61 23.74 24.03
C ILE A 99 -28.04 23.51 25.48
N ALA A 100 -28.99 22.58 25.69
CA ALA A 100 -29.42 22.17 27.02
C ALA A 100 -28.38 21.26 27.70
N LYS A 101 -28.30 21.30 29.04
CA LYS A 101 -27.34 20.51 29.83
C LYS A 101 -27.38 19.00 29.51
N ASN A 102 -28.57 18.43 29.35
CA ASN A 102 -28.74 17.01 29.04
C ASN A 102 -28.15 16.62 27.66
N ASP A 103 -28.38 17.45 26.63
CA ASP A 103 -27.83 17.22 25.28
C ASP A 103 -26.30 17.36 25.26
N LEU A 104 -25.77 18.31 26.04
CA LEU A 104 -24.33 18.49 26.20
C LEU A 104 -23.66 17.24 26.81
N GLU A 105 -24.25 16.68 27.87
CA GLU A 105 -23.75 15.45 28.50
C GLU A 105 -23.77 14.25 27.54
N THR A 106 -24.85 14.06 26.78
CA THR A 106 -24.95 12.98 25.78
C THR A 106 -23.88 13.11 24.70
N LYS A 107 -23.70 14.30 24.13
CA LYS A 107 -22.67 14.57 23.11
C LYS A 107 -21.26 14.39 23.65
N THR A 108 -21.01 14.77 24.91
CA THR A 108 -19.71 14.58 25.56
C THR A 108 -19.36 13.10 25.72
N LYS A 109 -20.33 12.27 26.14
CA LYS A 109 -20.16 10.81 26.21
C LYS A 109 -19.86 10.20 24.84
N GLN A 110 -20.52 10.69 23.79
CA GLN A 110 -20.25 10.25 22.41
C GLN A 110 -18.82 10.61 21.97
N ILE A 111 -18.36 11.83 22.26
CA ILE A 111 -16.97 12.25 21.99
C ILE A 111 -15.98 11.35 22.72
N ALA A 112 -16.22 11.04 24.00
CA ALA A 112 -15.35 10.16 24.79
C ALA A 112 -15.23 8.77 24.15
N GLN A 113 -16.35 8.17 23.72
CA GLN A 113 -16.35 6.90 23.00
C GLN A 113 -15.58 6.96 21.67
N TRP A 114 -15.62 8.09 20.96
CA TRP A 114 -14.88 8.26 19.72
C TRP A 114 -13.37 8.39 19.96
N ILE A 115 -12.96 9.11 21.00
CA ILE A 115 -11.55 9.25 21.40
C ILE A 115 -10.97 7.91 21.84
N GLU A 116 -11.74 7.11 22.59
CA GLU A 116 -11.35 5.76 23.01
C GLU A 116 -11.07 4.86 21.80
N LYS A 117 -11.89 4.96 20.75
CA LYS A 117 -11.71 4.28 19.46
C LYS A 117 -10.66 4.94 18.54
N LYS A 118 -9.87 5.89 19.05
CA LYS A 118 -8.79 6.61 18.34
C LYS A 118 -9.25 7.42 17.12
N TYR A 119 -10.49 7.89 17.13
CA TYR A 119 -10.96 8.86 16.13
C TYR A 119 -10.51 10.28 16.48
N HIS A 120 -10.28 11.10 15.47
CA HIS A 120 -10.13 12.55 15.67
C HIS A 120 -11.50 13.19 15.65
N VAL A 121 -11.76 14.09 16.58
CA VAL A 121 -13.06 14.76 16.69
C VAL A 121 -12.89 16.23 16.39
N LYS A 122 -13.60 16.72 15.37
CA LYS A 122 -13.70 18.15 15.06
C LYS A 122 -15.01 18.69 15.61
N VAL A 123 -14.91 19.59 16.57
CA VAL A 123 -16.05 20.23 17.22
C VAL A 123 -16.29 21.61 16.60
N THR A 124 -17.53 21.91 16.22
CA THR A 124 -17.95 23.23 15.73
C THR A 124 -19.10 23.76 16.58
N ILE A 125 -19.08 25.04 16.94
CA ILE A 125 -20.20 25.68 17.65
C ILE A 125 -20.90 26.63 16.68
N ARG A 126 -22.22 26.50 16.55
CA ARG A 126 -23.07 27.40 15.78
C ARG A 126 -23.86 28.28 16.73
N GLN A 127 -23.96 29.57 16.44
CA GLN A 127 -24.85 30.46 17.18
C GLN A 127 -26.30 30.08 16.88
N ALA A 128 -27.10 29.91 17.94
CA ALA A 128 -28.54 29.81 17.83
C ALA A 128 -29.07 31.16 17.28
N LYS A 129 -29.94 31.08 16.28
CA LYS A 129 -30.59 32.25 15.70
C LYS A 129 -31.75 32.70 16.57
#